data_AF-A0A2G4T6T8-F1
#
_entry.id   AF-A0A2G4T6T8-F1
#
_cell.length_a   1.000
_cell.length_b   1.000
_cell.length_c   1.000
_cell.angle_alpha   90.00
_cell.angle_beta   90.00
_cell.angle_gamma   90.00
#
_symmetry.space_group_name_H-M   'P 1'
#
loop_
_entity.id
_entity.type
_entity.pdbx_description
1 polymer ?
#
loop_
_entity_poly.entity_id
_entity_poly.type
_entity_poly.pdbx_seq_one_letter_code
_entity_poly.pdbx_strand_id
1 'polypeptide(L)'
;MRLRNKCMKSNYAYWLLVLYKELYLQLELTFIKSNIEALNEKYSQKLKEFEDQANEETVNAKKRQHNDSLIQTYVDTINILKDKIISLQEEGVRQESNLEKEIKATRAERKNVRALVDQLIQEHIDKDTGIIQ
;
A
#
# COMPACT_ATOMS: atom_id res chain seq x y z
N MET A 1 45.07 -2.19 -4.04
CA MET A 1 44.21 -1.03 -4.42
C MET A 1 43.00 -1.41 -5.31
N ARG A 2 43.15 -2.16 -6.43
CA ARG A 2 42.03 -2.46 -7.37
C ARG A 2 40.80 -3.17 -6.77
N LEU A 3 40.97 -4.11 -5.82
CA LEU A 3 39.85 -4.86 -5.24
C LEU A 3 38.97 -4.02 -4.29
N ARG A 4 39.56 -3.08 -3.53
CA ARG A 4 38.82 -2.18 -2.63
C ARG A 4 37.96 -1.17 -3.39
N ASN A 5 38.50 -0.62 -4.47
CA ASN A 5 37.79 0.33 -5.32
C ASN A 5 36.58 -0.33 -6.03
N LYS A 6 36.67 -1.63 -6.35
CA LYS A 6 35.52 -2.43 -6.81
C LYS A 6 34.49 -2.66 -5.71
N CYS A 7 34.92 -2.97 -4.49
CA CYS A 7 34.05 -3.18 -3.33
C CYS A 7 33.24 -1.91 -2.97
N MET A 8 33.90 -0.74 -2.91
CA MET A 8 33.23 0.54 -2.62
C MET A 8 32.17 0.90 -3.68
N LYS A 9 32.49 0.74 -4.97
CA LYS A 9 31.53 0.95 -6.07
C LYS A 9 30.35 -0.01 -6.01
N SER A 10 30.59 -1.27 -5.65
CA SER A 10 29.54 -2.28 -5.49
C SER A 10 28.58 -1.94 -4.35
N ASN A 11 29.09 -1.50 -3.20
CA ASN A 11 28.27 -1.16 -2.04
C ASN A 11 27.47 0.14 -2.26
N TYR A 12 28.04 1.11 -2.99
CA TYR A 12 27.31 2.31 -3.39
C TYR A 12 26.19 2.02 -4.40
N ALA A 13 26.45 1.17 -5.40
CA ALA A 13 25.42 0.72 -6.33
C ALA A 13 24.31 -0.05 -5.61
N TYR A 14 24.67 -0.90 -4.64
CA TYR A 14 23.69 -1.60 -3.81
C TYR A 14 22.84 -0.64 -2.97
N TRP A 15 23.47 0.36 -2.33
CA TRP A 15 22.74 1.39 -1.58
C TRP A 15 21.71 2.13 -2.44
N LEU A 16 22.08 2.50 -3.68
CA LEU A 16 21.15 3.10 -4.64
C LEU A 16 20.00 2.15 -4.99
N LEU A 17 20.27 0.87 -5.23
CA LEU A 17 19.22 -0.12 -5.50
C LEU A 17 18.21 -0.24 -4.34
N VAL A 18 18.69 -0.29 -3.10
CA VAL A 18 17.83 -0.36 -1.91
C VAL A 18 17.01 0.94 -1.77
N LEU A 19 17.59 2.10 -2.10
CA LEU A 19 16.86 3.38 -2.13
C LEU A 19 15.74 3.39 -3.18
N TYR A 20 16.02 2.93 -4.39
CA TYR A 20 15.01 2.79 -5.45
C TYR A 20 13.90 1.83 -5.05
N LYS A 21 14.25 0.70 -4.42
CA LYS A 21 13.26 -0.24 -3.88
C LYS A 21 12.34 0.43 -2.85
N GLU A 22 12.91 1.18 -1.91
CA GLU A 22 12.12 1.92 -0.91
C GLU A 22 11.15 2.91 -1.57
N LEU A 23 11.61 3.68 -2.56
CA LEU A 23 10.77 4.64 -3.30
C LEU A 23 9.64 3.93 -4.06
N TYR A 24 9.93 2.80 -4.70
CA TYR A 24 8.94 2.01 -5.41
C TYR A 24 7.83 1.51 -4.46
N LEU A 25 8.21 0.93 -3.32
CA LEU A 25 7.25 0.44 -2.32
C LEU A 25 6.38 1.57 -1.74
N GLN A 26 6.93 2.77 -1.58
CA GLN A 26 6.17 3.96 -1.14
C GLN A 26 5.14 4.41 -2.19
N LEU A 27 5.53 4.39 -3.47
CA LEU A 27 4.62 4.69 -4.58
C LEU A 27 3.50 3.65 -4.67
N GLU A 28 3.83 2.36 -4.55
CA GLU A 28 2.87 1.26 -4.57
C GLU A 28 1.87 1.37 -3.42
N LEU A 29 2.33 1.68 -2.20
CA LEU A 29 1.47 1.92 -1.05
C LEU A 29 0.48 3.07 -1.31
N THR A 30 0.96 4.16 -1.90
CA THR A 30 0.12 5.33 -2.22
C THR A 30 -0.93 5.00 -3.28
N PHE A 31 -0.53 4.25 -4.31
CA PHE A 31 -1.42 3.81 -5.38
C PHE A 31 -2.54 2.88 -4.87
N ILE A 32 -2.19 1.90 -4.03
CA ILE A 32 -3.15 0.96 -3.45
C ILE A 32 -4.16 1.71 -2.57
N LYS A 33 -3.71 2.62 -1.69
CA LYS A 33 -4.60 3.45 -0.87
C LYS A 33 -5.61 4.22 -1.71
N SER A 34 -5.13 4.92 -2.74
CA SER A 34 -5.98 5.70 -3.63
C SER A 34 -7.01 4.83 -4.37
N ASN A 35 -6.62 3.63 -4.84
CA ASN A 35 -7.55 2.73 -5.51
C ASN A 35 -8.61 2.17 -4.56
N ILE A 36 -8.24 1.80 -3.34
CA ILE A 36 -9.19 1.30 -2.33
C ILE A 36 -10.18 2.39 -1.95
N GLU A 37 -9.71 3.62 -1.73
CA GLU A 37 -10.60 4.77 -1.47
C GLU A 37 -11.59 4.99 -2.61
N ALA A 38 -11.11 5.03 -3.86
CA ALA A 38 -11.96 5.21 -5.04
C ALA A 38 -13.00 4.09 -5.21
N LEU A 39 -12.62 2.83 -4.98
CA LEU A 39 -13.54 1.71 -5.02
C LEU A 39 -14.55 1.78 -3.87
N ASN A 40 -14.10 2.10 -2.66
CA ASN A 40 -14.95 2.23 -1.49
C ASN A 40 -16.00 3.33 -1.68
N GLU A 41 -15.62 4.49 -2.22
CA GLU A 41 -16.53 5.59 -2.55
C GLU A 41 -17.56 5.14 -3.60
N LYS A 42 -17.11 4.50 -4.68
CA LYS A 42 -17.99 3.97 -5.73
C LYS A 42 -19.02 2.97 -5.20
N TYR A 43 -18.61 2.04 -4.33
CA TYR A 43 -19.53 1.06 -3.77
C TYR A 43 -20.43 1.65 -2.69
N SER A 44 -19.95 2.61 -1.90
CA SER A 44 -20.76 3.33 -0.91
C SER A 44 -21.86 4.17 -1.58
N GLN A 45 -21.54 4.83 -2.70
CA GLN A 45 -22.53 5.56 -3.48
C GLN A 45 -23.62 4.63 -4.03
N LYS A 46 -23.22 3.49 -4.63
CA LYS A 46 -24.17 2.47 -5.09
C LYS A 46 -25.02 1.92 -3.95
N LEU A 47 -24.42 1.65 -2.79
CA LEU A 47 -25.14 1.17 -1.62
C LEU A 47 -26.23 2.16 -1.22
N LYS A 48 -25.90 3.45 -1.17
CA LYS A 48 -26.86 4.52 -0.87
C LYS A 48 -28.01 4.56 -1.89
N GLU A 49 -27.69 4.50 -3.19
CA GLU A 49 -28.71 4.47 -4.25
C GLU A 49 -29.68 3.28 -4.09
N PHE A 50 -29.15 2.10 -3.75
CA PHE A 50 -29.97 0.91 -3.51
C PHE A 50 -30.77 0.99 -2.20
N GLU A 51 -30.22 1.57 -1.14
CA GLU A 51 -30.93 1.80 0.12
C GLU A 51 -32.07 2.81 -0.05
N ASP A 52 -31.85 3.88 -0.82
CA ASP A 52 -32.86 4.88 -1.16
C ASP A 52 -34.00 4.25 -1.99
N GLN A 53 -33.66 3.48 -3.03
CA GLN A 53 -34.66 2.75 -3.83
C GLN A 53 -35.44 1.72 -3.02
N ALA A 54 -34.77 0.97 -2.14
CA ALA A 54 -35.42 0.00 -1.26
C ALA A 54 -36.43 0.68 -0.31
N ASN A 55 -36.09 1.86 0.21
CA ASN A 55 -36.98 2.65 1.05
C ASN A 55 -38.22 3.15 0.28
N GLU A 56 -38.03 3.69 -0.92
CA GLU A 56 -39.14 4.12 -1.78
C GLU A 56 -40.09 2.97 -2.13
N GLU A 57 -39.53 1.82 -2.53
CA GLU A 57 -40.32 0.62 -2.83
C GLU A 57 -41.03 0.07 -1.59
N THR A 58 -40.40 0.09 -0.42
CA THR A 58 -41.05 -0.33 0.84
C THR A 58 -42.21 0.59 1.21
N VAL A 59 -42.06 1.91 1.05
CA VAL A 59 -43.13 2.89 1.30
C VAL A 59 -44.29 2.71 0.30
N ASN A 60 -43.99 2.39 -0.96
CA ASN A 60 -44.99 2.15 -1.99
C ASN A 60 -45.68 0.78 -1.86
N ALA A 61 -44.96 -0.27 -1.46
CA ALA A 61 -45.49 -1.61 -1.22
C ALA A 61 -46.49 -1.66 -0.06
N LYS A 62 -46.35 -0.81 0.97
CA LYS A 62 -47.39 -0.64 2.00
C LYS A 62 -48.75 -0.21 1.43
N LYS A 63 -48.80 0.31 0.20
CA LYS A 63 -50.02 0.72 -0.51
C LYS A 63 -50.48 -0.31 -1.57
N ARG A 64 -49.66 -1.29 -1.95
CA ARG A 64 -49.96 -2.29 -3.00
C ARG A 64 -49.47 -3.67 -2.54
N GLN A 65 -50.41 -4.60 -2.37
CA GLN A 65 -50.26 -5.87 -1.66
C GLN A 65 -49.35 -6.93 -2.34
N HIS A 66 -48.37 -6.56 -3.17
CA HIS A 66 -47.76 -7.52 -4.10
C HIS A 66 -46.34 -7.19 -4.59
N ASN A 67 -45.34 -7.05 -3.71
CA ASN A 67 -43.95 -6.86 -4.20
C ASN A 67 -42.81 -7.46 -3.33
N ASP A 68 -43.08 -8.52 -2.57
CA ASP A 68 -42.08 -9.14 -1.68
C ASP A 68 -40.81 -9.63 -2.42
N SER A 69 -40.93 -10.10 -3.67
CA SER A 69 -39.79 -10.53 -4.48
C SER A 69 -38.84 -9.38 -4.85
N LEU A 70 -39.36 -8.17 -5.06
CA LEU A 70 -38.56 -7.00 -5.40
C LEU A 70 -37.82 -6.48 -4.17
N ILE A 71 -38.52 -6.41 -3.02
CA ILE A 71 -37.92 -6.04 -1.73
C ILE A 71 -36.80 -7.01 -1.36
N GLN A 72 -37.00 -8.32 -1.56
CA GLN A 72 -35.95 -9.31 -1.30
C GLN A 72 -34.71 -9.08 -2.17
N THR A 73 -34.89 -8.75 -3.46
CA THR A 73 -33.78 -8.44 -4.37
C THR A 73 -32.98 -7.22 -3.92
N TYR A 74 -33.66 -6.18 -3.41
CA TYR A 74 -32.99 -5.02 -2.82
C TYR A 74 -32.17 -5.39 -1.59
N VAL A 75 -32.77 -6.15 -0.66
CA VAL A 75 -32.09 -6.61 0.56
C VAL A 75 -30.84 -7.44 0.22
N ASP A 76 -30.97 -8.39 -0.71
CA ASP A 76 -29.86 -9.24 -1.14
C ASP A 76 -28.74 -8.41 -1.78
N THR A 77 -29.10 -7.44 -2.63
CA THR A 77 -28.12 -6.56 -3.29
C THR A 77 -27.41 -5.64 -2.30
N ILE A 78 -28.14 -5.08 -1.33
CA ILE A 78 -27.58 -4.28 -0.24
C ILE A 78 -26.57 -5.10 0.57
N ASN A 79 -26.90 -6.34 0.92
CA ASN A 79 -26.00 -7.23 1.66
C ASN A 79 -24.73 -7.54 0.85
N ILE A 80 -24.86 -7.87 -0.44
CA ILE A 80 -23.71 -8.09 -1.33
C ILE A 80 -22.82 -6.85 -1.43
N LEU A 81 -23.39 -5.64 -1.48
CA LEU A 81 -22.63 -4.39 -1.54
C LEU A 81 -21.90 -4.13 -0.22
N LYS A 82 -22.55 -4.37 0.93
CA LYS A 82 -21.94 -4.25 2.26
C LYS A 82 -20.77 -5.23 2.41
N ASP A 83 -20.95 -6.49 2.01
CA ASP A 83 -19.90 -7.50 2.06
C ASP A 83 -18.69 -7.12 1.18
N LYS A 84 -18.94 -6.58 -0.01
CA LYS A 84 -17.87 -6.09 -0.90
C LYS A 84 -17.11 -4.91 -0.30
N ILE A 85 -17.81 -3.97 0.33
CA ILE A 85 -17.18 -2.83 1.02
C ILE A 85 -16.27 -3.33 2.15
N ILE A 86 -16.78 -4.22 3.01
CA ILE A 86 -16.01 -4.81 4.11
C ILE A 86 -14.79 -5.54 3.57
N SER A 87 -14.97 -6.41 2.57
CA SER A 87 -13.87 -7.18 1.98
C SER A 87 -12.79 -6.28 1.37
N LEU A 88 -13.17 -5.19 0.69
CA LEU A 88 -12.22 -4.21 0.15
C LEU A 88 -11.45 -3.48 1.25
N GLN A 89 -12.12 -3.11 2.35
CA GLN A 89 -11.48 -2.46 3.49
C GLN A 89 -10.49 -3.40 4.19
N GLU A 90 -10.89 -4.65 4.44
CA GLU A 90 -10.03 -5.67 5.05
C GLU A 90 -8.81 -5.99 4.19
N GLU A 91 -9.01 -6.20 2.88
CA GLU A 91 -7.91 -6.41 1.94
C GLU A 91 -6.96 -5.20 1.92
N GLY A 92 -7.53 -4.00 1.94
CA GLY A 92 -6.76 -2.77 1.97
C GLY A 92 -5.85 -2.64 3.18
N VAL A 93 -6.41 -2.87 4.38
CA VAL A 93 -5.64 -2.88 5.63
C VAL A 93 -4.55 -3.95 5.59
N ARG A 94 -4.84 -5.12 5.04
CA ARG A 94 -3.86 -6.21 4.92
C ARG A 94 -2.70 -5.84 3.99
N GLN A 95 -3.00 -5.30 2.81
CA GLN A 95 -1.98 -4.88 1.83
C GLN A 95 -1.14 -3.74 2.36
N GLU A 96 -1.76 -2.73 2.97
CA GLU A 96 -1.08 -1.61 3.64
C GLU A 96 -0.12 -2.13 4.70
N SER A 97 -0.58 -2.97 5.63
CA SER A 97 0.27 -3.50 6.70
C SER A 97 1.47 -4.29 6.18
N ASN A 98 1.29 -5.06 5.10
CA ASN A 98 2.38 -5.81 4.48
C ASN A 98 3.42 -4.90 3.84
N LEU A 99 2.99 -3.89 3.08
CA LEU A 99 3.88 -2.92 2.45
C LEU A 99 4.60 -2.05 3.48
N GLU A 100 3.94 -1.65 4.57
CA GLU A 100 4.57 -0.91 5.66
C GLU A 100 5.70 -1.72 6.33
N LYS A 101 5.49 -3.02 6.54
CA LYS A 101 6.53 -3.92 7.07
C LYS A 101 7.71 -4.02 6.10
N GLU A 102 7.45 -4.19 4.81
CA GLU A 102 8.52 -4.30 3.81
C GLU A 102 9.30 -2.99 3.65
N ILE A 103 8.60 -1.84 3.66
CA ILE A 103 9.22 -0.51 3.71
C ILE A 103 10.12 -0.40 4.93
N LYS A 104 9.64 -0.79 6.11
CA LYS A 104 10.41 -0.70 7.36
C LYS A 104 11.66 -1.58 7.30
N ALA A 105 11.55 -2.80 6.78
CA ALA A 105 12.68 -3.69 6.58
C ALA A 105 13.69 -3.10 5.58
N THR A 106 13.21 -2.60 4.44
CA THR A 106 14.03 -1.96 3.40
C THR A 106 14.73 -0.71 3.94
N ARG A 107 14.06 0.10 4.77
CA ARG A 107 14.66 1.25 5.46
C ARG A 107 15.78 0.85 6.41
N ALA A 108 15.58 -0.22 7.18
CA ALA A 108 16.60 -0.73 8.09
C ALA A 108 17.82 -1.23 7.30
N GLU A 109 17.59 -1.96 6.22
CA GLU A 109 18.65 -2.40 5.30
C GLU A 109 19.42 -1.22 4.71
N ARG A 110 18.72 -0.20 4.18
CA ARG A 110 19.35 1.00 3.62
C ARG A 110 20.27 1.69 4.64
N LYS A 111 19.84 1.80 5.90
CA LYS A 111 20.65 2.37 6.99
C LYS A 111 21.92 1.55 7.22
N ASN A 112 21.81 0.23 7.27
CA ASN A 112 22.95 -0.66 7.46
C ASN A 112 23.95 -0.56 6.30
N VAL A 113 23.46 -0.59 5.05
CA VAL A 113 24.31 -0.44 3.86
C VAL A 113 24.98 0.94 3.85
N ARG A 114 24.25 1.99 4.23
CA ARG A 114 24.84 3.34 4.30
C ARG A 114 25.96 3.42 5.32
N ALA A 115 25.76 2.86 6.52
CA ALA A 115 26.80 2.80 7.54
C ALA A 115 28.06 2.05 7.05
N LEU A 116 27.89 0.94 6.33
CA LEU A 116 29.02 0.21 5.72
C LEU A 116 29.75 1.04 4.66
N VAL A 117 29.01 1.78 3.82
CA VAL A 117 29.60 2.69 2.83
C VAL A 117 30.40 3.80 3.53
N ASP A 118 29.83 4.43 4.56
CA ASP A 118 30.50 5.50 5.31
C ASP A 118 31.76 4.99 6.02
N GLN A 119 31.73 3.79 6.63
CA GLN A 119 32.91 3.14 7.20
C GLN A 119 34.02 2.90 6.17
N LEU A 120 33.68 2.36 4.99
CA LEU A 120 34.63 2.11 3.92
C LEU A 120 35.26 3.39 3.36
N ILE A 121 34.50 4.50 3.35
CA ILE A 121 35.02 5.82 2.98
C ILE A 121 36.03 6.30 4.02
N GLN A 122 35.70 6.22 5.31
CA GLN A 122 36.60 6.64 6.39
C GLN A 122 37.91 5.84 6.39
N GLU A 123 37.83 4.50 6.28
CA GLU A 123 39.02 3.64 6.16
C GLU A 123 39.89 3.97 4.94
N HIS A 124 39.30 4.48 3.86
CA HIS A 124 40.04 4.89 2.68
C HIS A 124 40.78 6.21 2.92
N ILE A 125 40.12 7.18 3.55
CA ILE A 125 40.69 8.50 3.88
C ILE A 125 41.86 8.35 4.86
N ASP A 126 41.69 7.56 5.92
CA ASP A 126 42.71 7.38 6.97
C ASP A 126 44.00 6.71 6.45
N LYS A 127 43.87 5.83 5.44
CA LYS A 127 45.04 5.19 4.81
C LYS A 127 45.80 6.09 3.86
N ASP A 128 45.10 6.97 3.15
CA ASP A 128 45.75 7.91 2.24
C ASP A 128 46.46 9.04 3.02
N THR A 129 46.00 9.36 4.23
CA THR A 129 46.69 10.29 5.15
C THR A 129 47.90 9.66 5.86
N GLY A 130 47.88 8.36 6.15
CA GLY A 130 49.01 7.64 6.77
C GLY A 130 50.22 7.39 5.87
N ILE A 131 50.15 7.70 4.57
CA ILE A 131 51.26 7.55 3.61
C ILE A 131 52.08 8.86 3.47
N ILE A 132 51.66 9.96 4.13
CA ILE A 132 52.30 11.29 4.04
C ILE A 132 53.27 11.58 5.20
N GLN A 133 53.53 10.64 6.11
CA GLN A 133 54.56 10.76 7.16
C GLN A 133 55.85 10.02 6.78
#